data_AF-A0A924Z4L7-F1
#
_entry.id   AF-A0A924Z4L7-F1
#
_cell.length_a   1.000
_cell.length_b   1.000
_cell.length_c   1.000
_cell.angle_alpha   90.00
_cell.angle_beta   90.00
_cell.angle_gamma   90.00
#
_symmetry.space_group_name_H-M   'P 1'
#
loop_
_entity.id
_entity.type
_entity.pdbx_description
1 polymer ?
#
loop_
_entity_poly.entity_id
_entity_poly.type
_entity_poly.pdbx_seq_one_letter_code
_entity_poly.pdbx_strand_id
1 'polypeptide(L)' 'MFKKIPFGFLLLLGLVYVGFGDQFLPPSIGQYSVQARRSLDGMMIGMFPEWRPKTNPYSRTEDALQKTEQGGKSK' A
#
# COMPACT_ATOMS: atom_id res chain seq x y z
N MET A 1 -12.68 25.43 21.76
CA MET A 1 -13.85 24.52 21.85
C MET A 1 -13.61 23.34 20.91
N PHE A 2 -13.07 22.22 21.40
CA PHE A 2 -12.87 21.03 20.56
C PHE A 2 -14.23 20.35 20.36
N LYS A 3 -14.78 20.43 19.14
CA LYS A 3 -15.97 19.65 18.76
C LYS A 3 -15.63 18.17 18.93
N LYS A 4 -16.52 17.40 19.58
CA LYS A 4 -16.38 15.94 19.69
C LYS A 4 -16.38 15.36 18.28
N ILE A 5 -15.21 14.94 17.80
CA ILE A 5 -15.10 14.25 16.52
C ILE A 5 -15.76 12.88 16.72
N PRO A 6 -16.79 12.52 15.94
CA PRO A 6 -17.43 11.23 16.07
C PRO A 6 -16.42 10.13 15.72
N PHE A 7 -16.36 9.08 16.55
CA PHE A 7 -15.39 7.99 16.39
C PHE A 7 -15.42 7.36 14.99
N GLY A 8 -16.63 7.23 14.41
CA GLY A 8 -16.79 6.74 13.03
C GLY A 8 -16.08 7.60 11.99
N PHE A 9 -15.98 8.92 12.19
CA PHE A 9 -15.25 9.80 11.30
C PHE A 9 -13.74 9.59 11.41
N LEU A 10 -13.20 9.39 12.62
CA LEU A 10 -11.79 9.03 12.80
C LEU A 10 -11.46 7.69 12.13
N LEU A 11 -12.35 6.70 12.26
CA LEU A 11 -12.22 5.40 11.61
C LEU A 11 -12.21 5.52 10.08
N LEU A 12 -13.15 6.29 9.53
CA LEU A 12 -13.23 6.57 8.09
C LEU A 12 -11.94 7.24 7.59
N LEU A 13 -11.46 8.25 8.32
CA LEU A 13 -10.24 8.97 7.97
C LEU A 13 -9.02 8.05 8.02
N GLY A 14 -8.96 7.15 9.01
CA GLY A 14 -7.94 6.10 9.11
C GLY A 14 -7.97 5.13 7.93
N LEU A 15 -9.16 4.67 7.52
CA LEU A 15 -9.30 3.78 6.36
C LEU A 15 -8.87 4.46 5.06
N VAL A 16 -9.23 5.73 4.86
CA VAL A 16 -8.80 6.51 3.70
C VAL A 16 -7.28 6.74 3.75
N TYR A 17 -6.71 7.05 4.90
CA TYR A 17 -5.28 7.21 5.08
C TYR A 17 -4.51 5.92 4.74
N VAL A 18 -4.95 4.77 5.25
CA VAL A 18 -4.31 3.49 4.95
C VAL A 18 -4.56 3.09 3.49
N GLY A 19 -5.76 3.28 2.94
CA GLY A 19 -6.13 2.81 1.59
C GLY A 19 -5.68 3.71 0.44
N PHE A 20 -5.59 5.03 0.65
CA PHE A 20 -5.34 6.04 -0.38
C PHE A 20 -4.29 7.09 0.02
N GLY A 21 -3.77 7.06 1.25
CA GLY A 21 -2.84 8.06 1.75
C GLY A 21 -1.59 8.21 0.89
N ASP A 22 -1.01 7.12 0.39
CA ASP A 22 0.19 7.16 -0.46
C ASP A 22 -0.01 7.91 -1.80
N GLN A 23 -1.25 7.95 -2.32
CA GLN A 23 -1.57 8.64 -3.57
C GLN A 23 -1.84 10.13 -3.39
N PHE A 24 -2.24 10.55 -2.19
CA PHE A 24 -2.70 11.92 -1.92
C PHE A 24 -1.75 12.70 -1.01
N LEU A 25 -0.92 12.01 -0.24
CA LEU A 25 -0.01 12.62 0.72
C LEU A 25 1.39 12.80 0.11
N PRO A 26 2.14 13.81 0.55
CA PRO A 26 3.52 14.00 0.14
C PRO A 26 4.36 12.75 0.46
N PRO A 27 5.46 12.49 -0.30
CA PRO A 27 6.29 11.29 -0.13
C PRO A 27 6.77 11.04 1.31
N SER A 28 6.99 12.10 2.08
CA SER A 28 7.39 12.03 3.49
C SER A 28 6.36 11.39 4.41
N ILE A 29 5.07 11.49 4.08
CA ILE A 29 3.96 10.89 4.84
C ILE A 29 3.48 9.60 4.15
N GLY A 30 3.55 9.53 2.82
CA GLY A 30 3.24 8.33 2.04
C GLY A 30 4.02 7.09 2.51
N GLN A 31 5.31 7.25 2.83
CA GLN A 31 6.14 6.16 3.37
C GLN A 31 5.58 5.51 4.63
N TYR A 32 5.00 6.28 5.55
CA TYR A 32 4.38 5.75 6.76
C TYR A 32 3.09 4.98 6.43
N SER A 33 2.32 5.44 5.44
CA SER A 33 1.13 4.71 4.97
C SER A 33 1.49 3.37 4.32
N VAL A 34 2.58 3.31 3.56
CA VAL A 34 3.12 2.08 2.98
C VAL A 34 3.61 1.13 4.07
N GLN A 35 4.30 1.65 5.08
CA GLN A 35 4.75 0.85 6.22
C GLN A 35 3.55 0.26 6.99
N ALA A 36 2.50 1.06 7.23
CA ALA A 36 1.29 0.59 7.88
C ALA A 36 0.62 -0.55 7.10
N ARG A 37 0.53 -0.44 5.77
CA ARG A 37 0.03 -1.55 4.92
C ARG A 37 0.88 -2.80 5.07
N ARG A 38 2.20 -2.70 5.01
CA ARG A 38 3.10 -3.86 5.16
C ARG A 38 2.93 -4.56 6.51
N SER A 39 2.79 -3.80 7.59
CA SER A 39 2.52 -4.36 8.91
C SER A 39 1.17 -5.06 8.98
N LEU A 40 0.14 -4.48 8.38
CA LEU A 40 -1.18 -5.10 8.27
C LEU A 40 -1.15 -6.36 7.40
N ASP A 41 -0.46 -6.34 6.26
CA ASP A 41 -0.32 -7.49 5.37
C ASP A 41 0.39 -8.64 6.08
N GLY A 42 1.50 -8.38 6.79
CA GLY A 42 2.21 -9.39 7.56
C GLY A 42 1.35 -10.00 8.68
N MET A 43 0.56 -9.17 9.36
CA MET A 43 -0.40 -9.62 10.36
C MET A 43 -1.50 -10.49 9.75
N MET A 44 -2.06 -10.08 8.60
CA MET A 44 -3.11 -10.82 7.89
C MET A 44 -2.61 -12.16 7.34
N ILE A 45 -1.40 -12.20 6.78
CA ILE A 45 -0.76 -13.45 6.33
C ILE A 45 -0.55 -14.40 7.52
N GLY A 46 -0.15 -13.88 8.69
CA GLY A 46 0.01 -14.68 9.91
C GLY A 46 -1.31 -15.21 10.48
N MET A 47 -2.40 -14.44 10.38
CA MET A 47 -3.73 -14.87 10.84
C MET A 47 -4.43 -15.82 9.87
N PHE A 48 -4.12 -15.74 8.57
CA PHE A 48 -4.76 -16.54 7.52
C PHE A 48 -3.72 -17.21 6.61
N PRO A 49 -2.93 -18.18 7.12
CA PRO A 49 -1.82 -18.79 6.38
C PRO A 49 -2.25 -19.60 5.15
N GLU A 50 -3.49 -20.10 5.11
CA GLU A 50 -4.03 -20.84 3.96
C GLU A 50 -4.47 -19.93 2.80
N TRP A 51 -4.61 -18.62 3.05
CA TRP A 51 -5.02 -17.68 2.04
C TRP A 51 -3.88 -17.41 1.07
N ARG A 52 -3.98 -17.99 -0.14
CA ARG A 52 -3.06 -17.70 -1.24
C ARG A 52 -3.58 -16.54 -2.09
N PRO A 53 -2.80 -15.46 -2.26
CA PRO A 53 -3.20 -14.37 -3.14
C PRO A 53 -3.39 -14.90 -4.57
N LYS A 54 -4.49 -14.51 -5.22
CA LYS A 54 -4.77 -14.86 -6.63
C LYS A 54 -3.85 -14.14 -7.63
N THR A 55 -3.05 -13.17 -7.16
CA THR A 55 -2.22 -12.31 -8.00
C THR A 55 -0.74 -12.67 -7.86
N ASN A 56 0.01 -12.67 -8.97
CA ASN A 56 1.45 -12.89 -8.96
C ASN A 56 2.17 -11.65 -8.41
N PRO A 57 2.83 -11.70 -7.23
CA PRO A 57 3.49 -10.54 -6.64
C PRO A 57 4.69 -10.05 -7.45
N TYR A 58 5.32 -10.92 -8.24
CA TYR A 58 6.51 -10.58 -9.02
C TYR A 58 6.21 -9.93 -10.36
N SER A 59 4.95 -9.93 -10.80
CA SER A 59 4.52 -9.31 -12.07
C SER A 59 5.00 -7.86 -12.21
N ARG A 60 4.95 -7.07 -11.12
CA ARG A 60 5.43 -5.67 -11.12
C ARG A 60 6.94 -5.56 -11.35
N THR A 61 7.70 -6.50 -10.80
CA THR A 61 9.16 -6.54 -10.95
C THR A 61 9.52 -7.01 -12.35
N GLU A 62 8.83 -8.03 -12.87
CA GLU A 62 8.95 -8.51 -14.24
C GLU A 62 8.66 -7.38 -15.25
N ASP A 63 7.59 -6.62 -15.05
CA ASP A 63 7.25 -5.45 -15.89
C ASP A 63 8.33 -4.36 -15.84
N ALA A 64 8.92 -4.11 -14.66
CA ALA A 64 9.96 -3.10 -14.49
C ALA A 64 11.29 -3.54 -15.13
N LEU A 65 11.65 -4.82 -15.01
CA LEU A 65 12.81 -5.43 -15.66
C LEU A 65 12.64 -5.38 -17.18
N GLN A 66 11.47 -5.79 -17.69
CA GLN A 66 11.18 -5.78 -19.11
C GLN A 66 11.27 -4.37 -19.72
N LYS A 67 10.76 -3.34 -19.02
CA LYS A 67 10.89 -1.93 -19.45
C LYS A 67 12.35 -1.47 -19.48
N THR A 68 13.15 -1.91 -18.52
CA THR A 68 14.59 -1.58 -18.45
C THR A 68 15.37 -2.26 -19.57
N GLU A 69 15.09 -3.54 -19.84
CA GLU A 69 15.72 -4.33 -20.90
C GLU A 69 15.34 -3.84 -22.31
N GLN A 70 14.08 -3.47 -22.53
CA GLN A 70 13.61 -2.94 -23.81
C GLN A 70 14.12 -1.52 -24.08
N GLY A 71 14.20 -0.67 -23.04
CA GLY A 71 14.81 0.67 -23.15
C GLY A 71 16.33 0.64 -23.36
N GLY A 72 17.01 -0.39 -22.86
CA GLY A 72 18.46 -0.58 -23.05
C GLY A 72 18.88 -1.15 -24.41
N LYS A 73 17.96 -1.79 -25.15
CA LYS A 73 18.23 -2.39 -26.48
C LYS A 73 18.09 -1.43 -27.68
N SER A 74 17.75 -0.16 -27.45
CA SER A 74 17.57 0.85 -28.51
C SER A 74 18.76 1.82 -28.67
N LYS A 75 19.98 1.43 -28.29
CA LYS A 75 21.22 2.17 -28.59
C LYS A 75 22.25 1.29 -29.29
#